data_AF-A0A6I3MNR4-F1
#
_entry.id   AF-A0A6I3MNR4-F1
#
_cell.length_a   1.000
_cell.length_b   1.000
_cell.length_c   1.000
_cell.angle_alpha   90.00
_cell.angle_beta   90.00
_cell.angle_gamma   90.00
#
_symmetry.space_group_name_H-M   'P 1'
#
loop_
_entity.id
_entity.type
_entity.pdbx_description
1 polymer ?
#
loop_
_entity_poly.entity_id
_entity_poly.type
_entity_poly.pdbx_seq_one_letter_code
_entity_poly.pdbx_strand_id
1 'polypeptide(L)'
;MSKLIKINKGNEIQPHYEKAYNFINEHLPTTYVDLTISCLTKKGYPIPNKTLIRNVRNKSIFRNDILLALVEVADENKKAIEKIKLLTS
;
A
#
# COMPACT_ATOMS: atom_id res chain seq x y z
N MET A 1 -21.40 0.90 -34.15
CA MET A 1 -20.23 1.76 -33.92
C MET A 1 -19.71 1.50 -32.51
N SER A 2 -18.67 0.67 -32.38
CA SER A 2 -18.07 0.36 -31.09
C SER A 2 -17.17 1.53 -30.67
N LYS A 3 -17.60 2.28 -29.64
CA LYS A 3 -16.74 3.29 -29.00
C LYS A 3 -15.62 2.54 -28.27
N LEU A 4 -14.44 2.52 -28.88
CA LEU A 4 -13.21 2.13 -28.21
C LEU A 4 -12.96 3.13 -27.09
N ILE A 5 -13.10 2.65 -25.85
CA ILE A 5 -12.73 3.40 -24.64
C ILE A 5 -11.23 3.65 -24.76
N LYS A 6 -10.84 4.93 -24.92
CA LYS A 6 -9.45 5.37 -24.83
C LYS A 6 -8.87 4.88 -23.50
N ILE A 7 -8.09 3.83 -23.54
CA ILE A 7 -7.17 3.47 -22.46
C ILE A 7 -6.14 4.60 -22.47
N ASN A 8 -6.19 5.48 -21.47
CA ASN A 8 -5.17 6.51 -21.24
C ASN A 8 -3.82 5.81 -21.00
N LYS A 9 -3.08 5.56 -22.08
CA LYS A 9 -1.63 5.33 -22.06
C LYS A 9 -0.99 6.68 -21.77
N GLY A 10 -0.40 6.82 -20.59
CA GLY A 10 0.45 7.97 -20.27
C GLY A 10 0.10 8.69 -18.97
N ASN A 11 -0.03 7.95 -17.86
CA ASN A 11 0.37 8.52 -16.58
C ASN A 11 1.74 7.90 -16.28
N GLU A 12 2.81 8.65 -16.54
CA GLU A 12 4.10 8.35 -15.94
C GLU A 12 3.84 8.15 -14.45
N ILE A 13 4.05 6.92 -13.96
CA ILE A 13 3.96 6.64 -12.53
C ILE A 13 5.04 7.52 -11.92
N GLN A 14 4.63 8.58 -11.21
CA GLN A 14 5.58 9.51 -10.63
C GLN A 14 6.59 8.70 -9.79
N PRO A 15 7.90 9.03 -9.84
CA PRO A 15 8.95 8.23 -9.21
C PRO A 15 8.72 8.00 -7.71
N HIS A 16 7.97 8.88 -7.06
CA HIS A 16 7.54 8.73 -5.66
C HIS A 16 6.64 7.50 -5.43
N TYR A 17 5.71 7.23 -6.35
CA TYR A 17 4.83 6.07 -6.23
C TYR A 17 5.58 4.77 -6.49
N GLU A 18 6.52 4.77 -7.44
CA GLU A 18 7.36 3.60 -7.69
C GLU A 18 8.19 3.23 -6.46
N LYS A 19 8.82 4.23 -5.82
CA LYS A 19 9.52 4.04 -4.54
C LYS A 19 8.61 3.49 -3.44
N ALA A 20 7.39 4.02 -3.32
CA ALA A 20 6.42 3.52 -2.34
C ALA A 20 6.09 2.04 -2.58
N TYR A 21 5.85 1.63 -3.82
CA TYR A 21 5.56 0.24 -4.14
C TYR A 21 6.76 -0.69 -3.93
N ASN A 22 7.97 -0.23 -4.23
CA ASN A 22 9.18 -1.02 -3.96
C ASN A 22 9.37 -1.25 -2.46
N PHE A 23 9.22 -0.19 -1.66
CA PHE A 23 9.28 -0.28 -0.20
C PHE A 23 8.21 -1.22 0.39
N ILE A 24 6.98 -1.13 -0.13
CA ILE A 24 5.88 -2.04 0.23
C ILE A 24 6.26 -3.49 -0.12
N ASN A 25 6.83 -3.75 -1.30
CA ASN A 25 7.19 -5.12 -1.68
C ASN A 25 8.26 -5.74 -0.77
N GLU A 26 9.16 -4.93 -0.23
CA GLU A 26 10.25 -5.38 0.64
C GLU A 26 9.81 -5.59 2.09
N HIS A 27 8.92 -4.74 2.60
CA HIS A 27 8.68 -4.65 4.05
C HIS A 27 7.24 -4.89 4.48
N LEU A 28 6.29 -5.06 3.56
CA LEU A 28 4.91 -5.26 3.93
C LEU A 28 4.69 -6.70 4.48
N PRO A 29 4.11 -6.85 5.68
CA PRO A 29 3.86 -8.17 6.28
C PRO A 29 2.71 -8.90 5.58
N THR A 30 2.57 -10.22 5.77
CA THR A 30 1.46 -10.99 5.19
C THR A 30 0.08 -10.59 5.72
N THR A 31 0.02 -10.12 6.96
CA THR A 31 -1.19 -9.63 7.65
C THR A 31 -1.57 -8.20 7.29
N TYR A 32 -0.94 -7.61 6.28
CA TYR A 32 -1.07 -6.19 5.96
C TYR A 32 -2.49 -5.70 5.73
N VAL A 33 -3.40 -6.54 5.23
CA VAL A 33 -4.76 -6.11 4.92
C VAL A 33 -5.47 -5.64 6.19
N ASP A 34 -5.40 -6.43 7.26
CA ASP A 34 -6.07 -6.09 8.52
C ASP A 34 -5.32 -4.95 9.24
N LEU A 35 -3.98 -4.90 9.14
CA LEU A 35 -3.17 -3.80 9.66
C LEU A 35 -3.46 -2.47 8.94
N THR A 36 -3.66 -2.51 7.62
CA THR A 36 -4.00 -1.32 6.81
C THR A 36 -5.39 -0.80 7.17
N ILE A 37 -6.36 -1.70 7.40
CA ILE A 37 -7.68 -1.33 7.91
C ILE A 37 -7.54 -0.64 9.27
N SER A 38 -6.80 -1.24 10.20
CA SER A 38 -6.55 -0.67 11.53
C SER A 38 -5.91 0.73 11.42
N CYS A 39 -4.88 0.89 10.57
CA CYS A 39 -4.23 2.17 10.32
C CYS A 39 -5.20 3.24 9.81
N LEU A 40 -6.02 2.93 8.80
CA LEU A 40 -7.00 3.86 8.24
C LEU A 40 -8.10 4.22 9.25
N THR A 41 -8.58 3.24 10.01
CA THR A 41 -9.64 3.45 11.01
C THR A 41 -9.15 4.33 12.15
N LYS A 42 -7.90 4.15 12.61
CA LYS A 42 -7.26 5.02 13.61
C LYS A 42 -7.17 6.48 13.16
N LYS A 43 -7.06 6.71 11.84
CA LYS A 43 -6.99 8.04 11.23
C LYS A 43 -8.36 8.64 10.89
N GLY A 44 -9.45 7.96 11.25
CA GLY A 44 -10.82 8.43 10.99
C GLY A 44 -11.33 8.20 9.57
N TYR A 45 -10.61 7.43 8.75
CA TYR A 45 -11.10 7.04 7.43
C TYR A 45 -12.16 5.93 7.54
N PRO A 46 -13.14 5.89 6.62
CA PRO A 46 -14.09 4.80 6.55
C PRO A 46 -13.35 3.49 6.26
N ILE A 47 -13.82 2.39 6.84
CA ILE A 47 -13.23 1.07 6.67
C ILE A 47 -13.30 0.68 5.19
N PRO A 48 -12.17 0.56 4.48
CA PRO A 48 -12.17 0.14 3.09
C PRO A 48 -12.43 -1.36 2.97
N ASN A 49 -12.97 -1.78 1.82
CA ASN A 49 -13.09 -3.20 1.50
C ASN A 49 -11.69 -3.86 1.39
N LYS A 50 -11.51 -5.06 1.95
CA LYS A 50 -10.27 -5.85 1.83
C LYS A 50 -9.81 -5.99 0.37
N THR A 51 -10.74 -6.18 -0.56
CA THR A 51 -10.44 -6.27 -2.00
C THR A 51 -9.86 -4.95 -2.54
N LEU A 52 -10.34 -3.81 -2.07
CA LEU A 52 -9.82 -2.51 -2.48
C LEU A 52 -8.35 -2.34 -2.05
N ILE A 53 -8.00 -2.74 -0.83
CA ILE A 53 -6.61 -2.71 -0.35
C ILE A 53 -5.70 -3.57 -1.24
N ARG A 54 -6.13 -4.80 -1.55
CA ARG A 54 -5.36 -5.70 -2.44
C ARG A 54 -5.19 -5.13 -3.83
N ASN A 55 -6.23 -4.49 -4.38
CA ASN A 55 -6.18 -3.88 -5.70
C ASN A 55 -5.20 -2.70 -5.73
N VAL A 56 -5.12 -1.91 -4.66
CA VAL A 56 -4.12 -0.84 -4.52
C VAL A 56 -2.71 -1.43 -4.43
N ARG A 57 -2.49 -2.42 -3.56
CA ARG A 57 -1.19 -3.12 -3.44
C ARG A 57 -0.73 -3.70 -4.78
N ASN A 58 -1.66 -4.25 -5.57
CA ASN A 58 -1.39 -4.85 -6.88
C ASN A 58 -1.35 -3.82 -8.03
N LYS A 59 -1.36 -2.51 -7.74
CA LYS A 59 -1.33 -1.43 -8.75
C LYS A 59 -2.50 -1.46 -9.75
N SER A 60 -3.60 -2.15 -9.41
CA SER A 60 -4.80 -2.25 -10.26
C SER A 60 -5.69 -1.01 -10.13
N ILE A 61 -5.73 -0.39 -8.95
CA ILE A 61 -6.49 0.83 -8.67
C ILE A 61 -5.57 1.80 -7.92
N PHE A 62 -5.72 3.09 -8.19
CA PHE A 62 -4.97 4.12 -7.49
C PHE A 62 -5.84 4.79 -6.41
N ARG A 63 -5.41 4.67 -5.14
CA ARG A 63 -6.03 5.32 -3.97
C ARG A 63 -4.91 5.75 -3.01
N ASN A 64 -4.67 7.06 -2.95
CA ASN A 64 -3.52 7.62 -2.24
C ASN A 64 -3.60 7.39 -0.71
N ASP A 65 -4.80 7.48 -0.14
CA ASP A 65 -5.06 7.20 1.27
C ASP A 65 -4.67 5.76 1.65
N ILE A 66 -5.05 4.79 0.83
CA ILE A 66 -4.71 3.38 1.03
C ILE A 66 -3.23 3.12 0.77
N LEU A 67 -2.65 3.74 -0.27
CA LEU A 67 -1.23 3.60 -0.56
C LEU A 67 -0.36 4.13 0.58
N LEU A 68 -0.71 5.29 1.13
CA LEU A 68 -0.02 5.86 2.28
C LEU A 68 -0.12 4.94 3.51
N ALA A 69 -1.31 4.40 3.79
CA ALA A 69 -1.49 3.46 4.89
C ALA A 69 -0.68 2.16 4.69
N LEU A 70 -0.56 1.66 3.45
CA LEU A 70 0.30 0.51 3.13
C LEU A 70 1.78 0.80 3.39
N VAL A 71 2.26 1.99 3.04
CA VAL A 71 3.64 2.42 3.32
C VAL A 71 3.90 2.49 4.83
N GLU A 72 2.96 3.03 5.60
CA GLU A 72 3.11 3.12 7.06
C GLU A 72 3.15 1.74 7.72
N VAL A 73 2.26 0.82 7.31
CA VAL A 73 2.28 -0.57 7.79
C VAL A 73 3.61 -1.26 7.45
N ALA A 74 4.16 -1.01 6.25
CA ALA A 74 5.47 -1.53 5.86
C ALA A 74 6.61 -0.94 6.72
N ASP A 75 6.56 0.34 7.03
CA ASP A 75 7.56 1.02 7.87
C ASP A 75 7.52 0.53 9.32
N GLU A 76 6.33 0.37 9.90
CA GLU A 76 6.15 -0.23 11.23
C GLU A 76 6.71 -1.65 11.29
N ASN A 77 6.45 -2.47 10.27
CA ASN A 77 6.97 -3.83 10.21
C ASN A 77 8.50 -3.86 10.08
N LYS A 78 9.08 -3.00 9.22
CA LYS A 78 10.54 -2.86 9.11
C LYS A 78 11.17 -2.52 10.46
N LYS A 79 10.65 -1.51 11.16
CA LYS A 79 11.13 -1.08 12.48
C LYS A 79 11.01 -2.19 13.52
N ALA A 80 9.92 -2.96 13.50
CA ALA A 80 9.73 -4.09 14.40
C ALA A 80 10.80 -5.17 14.17
N ILE A 81 11.08 -5.52 12.91
CA ILE A 81 12.11 -6.50 12.54
C ILE A 81 13.50 -5.99 12.95
N GLU A 82 13.82 -4.73 12.69
CA GLU A 82 15.10 -4.12 13.09
C GLU A 82 15.30 -4.15 14.61
N LYS A 83 14.24 -3.83 15.37
CA LYS A 83 14.27 -3.90 16.84
C LYS A 83 14.50 -5.33 17.33
N ILE A 84 13.85 -6.33 16.72
CA ILE A 84 14.06 -7.74 17.08
C ILE A 84 15.51 -8.13 16.82
N LYS A 85 16.08 -7.78 15.67
CA LYS A 85 17.48 -8.09 15.32
C LYS A 85 18.46 -7.50 16.33
N LEU A 86 18.24 -6.27 16.80
CA LEU A 86 19.08 -5.63 17.81
C LEU A 86 19.01 -6.32 19.19
N LEU A 87 17.89 -6.98 19.52
CA LEU A 87 17.73 -7.70 20.79
C LEU A 87 18.30 -9.12 20.75
N THR A 88 18.49 -9.68 19.57
CA THR A 88 18.97 -11.07 19.38
C THR A 88 20.42 -11.15 18.88
N SER A 89 21.08 -10.00 18.66
CA SER A 89 22.50 -9.91 18.28
C SER A 89 23.36 -9.61 19.50
#